data_AF-A0A934UZ02-F1
#
_entry.id   AF-A0A934UZ02-F1
#
_cell.length_a   1.000
_cell.length_b   1.000
_cell.length_c   1.000
_cell.angle_alpha   90.00
_cell.angle_beta   90.00
_cell.angle_gamma   90.00
#
_symmetry.space_group_name_H-M   'P 1'
#
loop_
_entity.id
_entity.type
_entity.pdbx_description
1 polymer ?
#
loop_
_entity_poly.entity_id
_entity_poly.type
_entity_poly.pdbx_seq_one_letter_code
_entity_poly.pdbx_strand_id
1 'polypeptide(L)'
;MRFFANNPGESLTAFARHRHSTTGSASVVVSALVKRGYLARQSAHTSRNIGIQLTEAGQQALEQDPIKELVAALENLPTEQLSTFKQTLAQLHDDLSERIEDED
;
A
#
# COMPACT_ATOMS: atom_id res chain seq x y z
N MET A 1 4.13 1.09 3.42
CA MET A 1 4.69 -0.27 3.50
C MET A 1 4.16 -1.14 2.38
N ARG A 2 2.87 -1.50 2.36
CA ARG A 2 2.31 -2.49 1.41
C ARG A 2 2.57 -2.22 -0.08
N PHE A 3 2.49 -0.96 -0.51
CA PHE A 3 2.86 -0.58 -1.89
C PHE A 3 4.27 -1.06 -2.28
N PHE A 4 5.27 -0.86 -1.43
CA PHE A 4 6.67 -1.27 -1.68
C PHE A 4 6.90 -2.77 -1.46
N ALA A 5 6.02 -3.44 -0.72
CA ALA A 5 6.05 -4.91 -0.61
C ALA A 5 5.60 -5.55 -1.92
N ASN A 6 4.58 -4.96 -2.56
CA ASN A 6 4.06 -5.41 -3.85
C ASN A 6 4.92 -4.92 -5.04
N ASN A 7 5.67 -3.83 -4.85
CA ASN A 7 6.51 -3.22 -5.89
C ASN A 7 7.92 -2.91 -5.32
N PRO A 8 8.75 -3.93 -5.05
CA PRO A 8 10.08 -3.72 -4.49
C PRO A 8 10.98 -2.92 -5.44
N GLY A 9 11.69 -1.93 -4.92
CA GLY A 9 12.59 -1.09 -5.72
C GLY A 9 11.88 0.05 -6.45
N GLU A 10 10.56 0.20 -6.28
CA GLU A 10 9.80 1.28 -6.90
C GLU A 10 10.11 2.64 -6.26
N SER A 11 9.87 3.69 -7.02
CA SER A 11 10.26 5.06 -6.70
C SER A 11 9.31 5.78 -5.73
N LEU A 12 9.80 6.83 -5.08
CA LEU A 12 8.98 7.73 -4.28
C LEU A 12 7.89 8.40 -5.11
N THR A 13 8.20 8.77 -6.36
CA THR A 13 7.25 9.43 -7.27
C THR A 13 6.10 8.50 -7.65
N ALA A 14 6.39 7.23 -7.94
CA ALA A 14 5.35 6.24 -8.21
C ALA A 14 4.47 5.98 -6.97
N PHE A 15 5.06 5.96 -5.76
CA PHE A 15 4.29 5.88 -4.52
C PHE A 15 3.38 7.10 -4.31
N ALA A 16 3.87 8.31 -4.57
CA ALA A 16 3.08 9.54 -4.48
C ALA A 16 1.86 9.49 -5.43
N ARG A 17 2.08 9.07 -6.68
CA ARG A 17 1.01 8.88 -7.66
C ARG A 17 0.00 7.82 -7.21
N HIS A 18 0.46 6.68 -6.72
CA HIS A 18 -0.42 5.61 -6.22
C HIS A 18 -1.29 6.06 -5.04
N ARG A 19 -0.78 6.99 -4.22
CA ARG A 19 -1.51 7.55 -3.07
C ARG A 19 -2.35 8.78 -3.42
N HIS A 20 -2.43 9.18 -4.69
CA HIS A 20 -3.02 10.45 -5.12
C HIS A 20 -2.54 11.62 -4.26
N SER A 21 -1.25 11.60 -3.88
CA SER A 21 -0.66 12.55 -2.92
C SER A 21 0.53 13.28 -3.53
N THR A 22 0.87 14.45 -3.00
CA THR A 22 2.09 15.17 -3.43
C THR A 22 3.37 14.42 -3.06
N THR A 23 4.46 14.66 -3.80
CA THR A 23 5.78 14.09 -3.47
C THR A 23 6.26 14.49 -2.08
N GLY A 24 5.90 15.69 -1.61
CA GLY A 24 6.23 16.18 -0.28
C GLY A 24 5.60 15.33 0.83
N SER A 25 4.29 15.09 0.77
CA SER A 25 3.59 14.28 1.78
C SER A 25 4.01 12.80 1.71
N ALA A 26 4.18 12.26 0.50
CA ALA A 26 4.73 10.91 0.30
C ALA A 26 6.12 10.77 0.91
N SER A 27 6.99 11.78 0.77
CA SER A 27 8.34 11.80 1.34
C SER A 27 8.34 11.74 2.86
N VAL A 28 7.42 12.45 3.52
CA VAL A 28 7.27 12.42 4.98
C VAL A 28 6.93 11.00 5.44
N VAL A 29 5.96 10.36 4.80
CA VAL A 29 5.55 8.98 5.12
C VAL A 29 6.71 8.01 4.93
N VAL A 30 7.38 8.05 3.78
CA VAL A 30 8.52 7.17 3.49
C VAL A 30 9.65 7.40 4.49
N SER A 31 9.97 8.66 4.82
CA SER A 31 11.04 8.98 5.77
C SER A 31 10.72 8.49 7.18
N ALA A 32 9.47 8.58 7.62
CA ALA A 32 9.04 8.02 8.90
C ALA A 32 9.19 6.48 8.94
N LEU A 33 8.86 5.80 7.83
CA LEU A 33 9.01 4.34 7.72
C LEU A 33 10.47 3.90 7.63
N VAL A 34 11.33 4.68 6.96
CA VAL A 34 12.79 4.46 6.97
C VAL A 34 13.37 4.68 8.36
N LYS A 35 12.98 5.76 9.05
CA LYS A 35 13.42 6.05 10.43
C LYS A 35 13.01 4.95 11.42
N ARG A 36 11.86 4.32 11.20
CA ARG A 36 11.39 3.17 11.97
C ARG A 36 12.06 1.84 11.59
N GLY A 37 12.95 1.85 10.59
CA GLY A 37 13.68 0.66 10.14
C GLY A 37 12.86 -0.29 9.28
N TYR A 38 11.70 0.13 8.78
CA TYR A 38 10.79 -0.71 8.00
C TYR A 38 11.03 -0.63 6.49
N LEU A 39 11.52 0.50 6.00
CA LEU A 39 11.94 0.68 4.61
C LEU A 39 13.42 1.03 4.53
N ALA A 40 14.04 0.67 3.42
CA ALA A 40 15.38 1.10 3.07
C ALA A 40 15.38 1.73 1.66
N ARG A 41 16.21 2.76 1.49
CA ARG A 41 16.51 3.33 0.17
C ARG A 41 17.67 2.54 -0.44
N GLN A 42 17.54 2.12 -1.69
CA GLN A 42 18.64 1.46 -2.40
C GLN A 42 19.80 2.44 -2.59
N SER A 43 21.03 1.94 -2.45
CA SER A 43 22.24 2.74 -2.67
C SER A 43 22.32 3.16 -4.14
N ALA A 44 22.33 4.47 -4.38
CA ALA A 44 22.38 5.03 -5.73
C ALA A 44 23.77 4.78 -6.34
N HIS A 45 23.90 3.76 -7.19
CA HIS A 45 25.13 3.61 -7.98
C HIS A 45 25.09 4.36 -9.31
N THR A 46 23.92 4.70 -9.89
CA THR A 46 23.91 5.47 -11.16
C THR A 46 22.61 6.17 -11.59
N SER A 47 21.57 6.35 -10.75
CA SER A 47 20.33 6.96 -11.27
C SER A 47 19.58 7.87 -10.31
N ARG A 48 18.83 8.80 -10.91
CA ARG A 48 17.86 9.72 -10.26
C ARG A 48 16.64 9.00 -9.67
N ASN A 49 16.59 7.67 -9.72
CA ASN A 49 15.48 6.87 -9.23
C ASN A 49 15.97 5.93 -8.11
N ILE A 50 16.08 6.49 -6.91
CA ILE A 50 16.40 5.72 -5.71
C ILE A 50 15.20 4.83 -5.39
N GLY A 51 15.33 3.54 -5.69
CA GLY A 51 14.32 2.54 -5.36
C GLY A 51 14.15 2.40 -3.85
N ILE A 52 12.94 2.07 -3.43
CA ILE A 52 12.59 1.84 -2.03
C ILE A 52 12.19 0.37 -1.85
N GLN A 53 12.73 -0.27 -0.82
CA GLN A 53 12.47 -1.67 -0.52
C GLN A 53 12.12 -1.87 0.96
N LEU A 54 11.46 -2.99 1.26
CA LEU A 54 11.26 -3.39 2.63
C LEU A 54 12.55 -3.92 3.25
N THR A 55 12.70 -3.68 4.53
CA THR A 55 13.64 -4.41 5.37
C THR A 55 12.99 -5.70 5.88
N GLU A 56 13.79 -6.57 6.49
CA GLU A 56 13.26 -7.75 7.19
C GLU A 56 12.27 -7.37 8.31
N ALA A 57 12.58 -6.35 9.11
CA ALA A 57 11.66 -5.82 10.12
C ALA A 57 10.37 -5.28 9.50
N GLY A 58 10.46 -4.66 8.31
CA GLY A 58 9.31 -4.21 7.55
C GLY A 58 8.43 -5.35 7.06
N GLN A 59 9.04 -6.48 6.67
CA GLN A 59 8.34 -7.68 6.25
C GLN A 59 7.59 -8.32 7.42
N GLN A 60 8.25 -8.48 8.57
CA GLN A 60 7.64 -9.00 9.80
C GLN A 60 6.48 -8.10 10.28
N ALA A 61 6.62 -6.77 10.18
CA ALA A 61 5.54 -5.85 10.52
C ALA A 61 4.30 -6.02 9.61
N LEU A 62 4.48 -6.41 8.34
CA LEU A 62 3.38 -6.75 7.45
C LEU A 62 2.80 -8.14 7.69
N GLU A 63 3.51 -9.04 8.36
CA GLU A 63 2.96 -10.33 8.81
C GLU A 63 1.95 -10.19 9.92
N GLN A 64 2.10 -9.16 10.76
CA GLN A 64 1.14 -8.79 11.79
C GLN A 64 0.07 -7.80 11.28
N ASP A 65 -0.10 -7.65 9.96
CA ASP A 65 -1.08 -6.74 9.36
C ASP A 65 -2.51 -7.29 9.59
N PRO A 66 -3.41 -6.56 10.26
CA PRO A 66 -4.78 -7.03 10.54
C PRO A 66 -5.57 -7.33 9.26
N ILE A 67 -5.19 -6.79 8.11
CA ILE A 67 -5.80 -7.17 6.84
C ILE A 67 -5.49 -8.62 6.45
N LYS A 68 -4.36 -9.20 6.89
CA LYS A 68 -4.08 -10.63 6.65
C LYS A 68 -5.09 -11.51 7.38
N GLU A 69 -5.44 -11.18 8.62
CA GLU A 69 -6.47 -11.90 9.36
C GLU A 69 -7.84 -11.78 8.70
N LEU A 70 -8.17 -10.60 8.18
CA LEU A 70 -9.38 -10.41 7.37
C LEU A 70 -9.39 -11.29 6.13
N VAL A 71 -8.28 -11.33 5.37
CA VAL A 71 -8.19 -12.20 4.17
C VAL A 71 -8.35 -13.67 4.56
N ALA A 72 -7.70 -14.13 5.62
CA ALA A 72 -7.85 -15.50 6.12
C ALA A 72 -9.30 -15.80 6.54
N ALA A 73 -10.00 -14.85 7.17
CA ALA A 73 -11.42 -15.01 7.49
C ALA A 73 -12.29 -15.11 6.22
N LEU A 74 -11.99 -14.31 5.19
CA LEU A 74 -12.68 -14.36 3.90
C LEU A 74 -12.45 -15.67 3.14
N GLU A 75 -11.26 -16.27 3.25
CA GLU A 75 -10.94 -17.58 2.64
C GLU A 75 -11.77 -18.73 3.23
N ASN A 76 -12.28 -18.58 4.46
CA ASN A 76 -13.15 -19.56 5.10
C ASN A 76 -14.63 -19.41 4.72
N LEU A 77 -15.00 -18.37 3.98
CA LEU A 77 -16.39 -18.16 3.58
C LEU A 77 -16.80 -19.09 2.43
N PRO A 78 -18.06 -19.56 2.39
CA PRO A 78 -18.61 -20.21 1.21
C PRO A 78 -18.45 -19.33 -0.04
N THR A 79 -18.16 -19.94 -1.19
CA THR A 79 -17.92 -19.24 -2.47
C THR A 79 -19.02 -18.24 -2.81
N GLU A 80 -20.28 -18.57 -2.53
CA GLU A 80 -21.43 -17.68 -2.75
C GLU A 80 -21.33 -16.40 -1.91
N GLN A 81 -21.05 -16.53 -0.60
CA GLN A 81 -20.92 -15.39 0.30
C GLN A 81 -19.71 -14.52 -0.06
N LEU A 82 -18.59 -15.15 -0.45
CA LEU A 82 -17.42 -14.41 -0.92
C LEU A 82 -17.70 -13.64 -2.22
N SER A 83 -18.50 -14.22 -3.14
CA SER A 83 -18.91 -13.55 -4.36
C SER A 83 -19.81 -12.35 -4.08
N THR A 84 -20.81 -12.51 -3.20
CA THR A 84 -21.67 -11.40 -2.76
C THR A 84 -20.85 -10.31 -2.09
N PHE A 85 -19.95 -10.66 -1.17
CA PHE A 85 -19.09 -9.69 -0.50
C PHE A 85 -18.23 -8.88 -1.49
N LYS A 86 -17.64 -9.55 -2.49
CA LYS A 86 -16.86 -8.87 -3.54
C LYS A 86 -17.71 -7.86 -4.31
N GLN A 87 -18.93 -8.22 -4.69
CA GLN A 87 -19.85 -7.33 -5.41
C GLN A 87 -20.23 -6.13 -4.55
N THR A 88 -20.61 -6.35 -3.29
CA THR A 88 -20.97 -5.28 -2.37
C THR A 88 -19.80 -4.33 -2.13
N LEU A 89 -18.59 -4.85 -1.94
CA LEU A 89 -17.39 -4.03 -1.73
C LEU A 89 -17.03 -3.21 -2.96
N ALA A 90 -17.19 -3.76 -4.17
CA ALA A 90 -16.99 -3.02 -5.41
C ALA A 90 -18.00 -1.86 -5.54
N GLN A 91 -19.28 -2.11 -5.28
CA GLN A 91 -20.29 -1.06 -5.29
C GLN A 91 -19.97 0.06 -4.29
N LEU A 92 -19.59 -0.30 -3.07
CA LEU A 92 -19.21 0.68 -2.05
C LEU A 92 -17.97 1.50 -2.45
N HIS A 93 -17.01 0.87 -3.13
CA HIS A 93 -15.82 1.57 -3.63
C HIS A 93 -16.19 2.62 -4.69
N ASP A 94 -17.06 2.25 -5.62
CA ASP A 94 -17.49 3.12 -6.71
C ASP A 94 -18.29 4.32 -6.16
N ASP A 95 -19.28 4.06 -5.31
CA ASP A 95 -20.06 5.09 -4.62
C ASP A 95 -19.18 6.08 -3.83
N LEU A 96 -18.13 5.58 -3.16
CA LEU A 96 -17.20 6.42 -2.41
C LEU A 96 -16.28 7.25 -3.32
N SER A 97 -15.87 6.69 -4.45
CA SER A 97 -15.00 7.37 -5.41
C SER A 97 -15.74 8.54 -6.07
N GLU A 98 -16.98 8.33 -6.49
CA GLU A 98 -17.84 9.39 -7.06
C GLU A 98 -18.02 10.56 -6.07
N ARG A 99 -18.24 10.26 -4.79
CA ARG A 99 -18.42 11.30 -3.76
C ARG A 99 -17.16 12.12 -3.46
N ILE A 100 -15.98 11.53 -3.64
CA ILE A 100 -14.70 12.23 -3.42
C ILE A 100 -14.41 13.16 -4.62
N GLU A 101 -14.76 12.73 -5.83
CA GLU A 101 -14.61 13.56 -7.05
C GLU A 101 -15.57 14.76 -7.08
N ASP A 102 -16.74 14.67 -6.44
CA ASP A 102 -17.70 15.78 -6.32
C ASP A 102 -17.29 16.86 -5.29
N GLU A 103 -16.33 16.59 -4.41
CA GLU A 103 -15.85 17.53 -3.37
C GLU A 103 -14.58 18.32 -3.78
N ASP A 104 -13.96 18.03 -4.93
CA ASP A 104 -12.77 18.70 -5.50
C ASP A 104 -13.12 19.74 -6.61
#